data_AF-A0A922M9J4-F1
#
_entry.id   AF-A0A922M9J4-F1
#
_cell.length_a   1.000
_cell.length_b   1.000
_cell.length_c   1.000
_cell.angle_alpha   90.00
_cell.angle_beta   90.00
_cell.angle_gamma   90.00
#
_symmetry.space_group_name_H-M   'P 1'
#
loop_
_entity.id
_entity.type
_entity.pdbx_description
1 polymer ?
#
loop_
_entity_poly.entity_id
_entity_poly.type
_entity_poly.pdbx_seq_one_letter_code
_entity_poly.pdbx_strand_id
1 'polypeptide(L)'
;MEELWVIPRAEWVLRWPGQVVIAGSQTAWTAGVEKAIEEFRMELYYEENLKQLDTLRALVKGELTFFQREVLCALIVVEVHARDVTKNLVEENVRYNTDFQWICQLR
;
A
#
# COMPACT_ATOMS: atom_id res chain seq x y z
N MET A 1 -5.31 3.33 14.73
CA MET A 1 -5.34 3.70 13.30
C MET A 1 -4.71 5.07 13.05
N GLU A 2 -4.81 6.04 13.96
CA GLU A 2 -4.11 7.33 13.81
C GLU A 2 -2.59 7.19 13.60
N GLU A 3 -1.96 6.23 14.29
CA GLU A 3 -0.53 5.91 14.13
C GLU A 3 -0.09 5.57 12.70
N LEU A 4 -1.00 5.04 11.87
CA LEU A 4 -0.73 4.67 10.47
C LEU A 4 -0.24 5.86 9.64
N TRP A 5 -0.66 7.07 10.02
CA TRP A 5 -0.40 8.31 9.29
C TRP A 5 0.78 9.11 9.83
N VAL A 6 1.30 8.75 11.01
CA VAL A 6 2.37 9.50 11.70
C VAL A 6 3.65 8.70 11.90
N ILE A 7 3.56 7.37 12.03
CA ILE A 7 4.73 6.49 12.20
C ILE A 7 5.25 6.07 10.82
N PRO A 8 6.58 6.06 10.59
CA PRO A 8 7.16 5.51 9.37
C PRO A 8 6.67 4.09 9.08
N ARG A 9 6.28 3.81 7.83
CA ARG A 9 5.69 2.52 7.45
C ARG A 9 6.51 1.31 7.88
N ALA A 10 7.82 1.35 7.67
CA ALA A 10 8.75 0.28 8.05
C ALA A 10 8.76 -0.02 9.56
N GLU A 11 8.45 0.96 10.40
CA GLU A 11 8.34 0.80 11.84
C GLU A 11 6.93 0.34 12.24
N TRP A 12 5.89 0.96 11.65
CA TRP A 12 4.51 0.63 11.95
C TRP A 12 4.18 -0.85 11.69
N VAL A 13 4.65 -1.40 10.57
CA VAL A 13 4.38 -2.80 10.18
C VAL A 13 4.99 -3.84 11.14
N LEU A 14 5.97 -3.46 11.96
CA LEU A 14 6.61 -4.36 12.93
C LEU A 14 5.95 -4.31 14.31
N ARG A 15 5.09 -3.32 14.57
CA ARG A 15 4.44 -3.08 15.87
C ARG A 15 3.10 -3.79 16.03
N TRP A 16 2.45 -4.14 14.93
CA TRP A 16 1.07 -4.62 14.93
C TRP A 16 0.95 -6.08 14.46
N PRO A 17 -0.08 -6.82 14.92
CA PRO A 17 -0.35 -8.18 14.43
C PRO A 17 -0.61 -8.18 12.92
N GLY A 18 -0.28 -9.28 12.24
CA GLY A 18 -0.32 -9.34 10.77
C GLY A 18 -1.65 -8.95 10.12
N GLN A 19 -2.79 -9.36 10.70
CA GLN A 19 -4.10 -8.96 10.18
C GLN A 19 -4.37 -7.45 10.32
N VAL A 20 -3.91 -6.83 11.42
CA VAL A 20 -4.01 -5.38 11.61
C VAL A 20 -3.12 -4.66 10.61
N VAL A 21 -1.92 -5.19 10.37
CA VAL A 21 -0.98 -4.65 9.38
C VAL A 21 -1.60 -4.69 7.97
N ILE A 22 -2.17 -5.83 7.56
CA ILE A 22 -2.81 -5.98 6.25
C ILE A 22 -4.00 -5.02 6.09
N ALA A 23 -4.90 -4.96 7.07
CA ALA A 23 -6.08 -4.09 7.01
C ALA A 23 -5.70 -2.59 7.01
N GLY A 24 -4.70 -2.20 7.82
CA GLY A 24 -4.19 -0.83 7.83
C GLY A 24 -3.50 -0.47 6.51
N SER A 25 -2.75 -1.41 5.92
CA SER A 25 -2.14 -1.22 4.60
C SER A 25 -3.18 -1.01 3.51
N GLN A 26 -4.24 -1.83 3.50
CA GLN A 26 -5.37 -1.69 2.60
C GLN A 26 -6.04 -0.31 2.75
N THR A 27 -6.29 0.10 3.99
CA THR A 27 -6.89 1.42 4.30
C THR A 27 -6.01 2.57 3.80
N ALA A 28 -4.69 2.49 4.05
CA ALA A 28 -3.74 3.49 3.58
C ALA A 28 -3.70 3.58 2.05
N TRP A 29 -3.71 2.41 1.39
CA TRP A 29 -3.70 2.34 -0.07
C TRP A 29 -4.97 2.94 -0.67
N THR A 30 -6.14 2.53 -0.19
CA THR A 30 -7.46 3.06 -0.62
C THR A 30 -7.50 4.57 -0.53
N ALA A 31 -7.17 5.14 0.64
CA ALA A 31 -7.17 6.58 0.83
C ALA A 31 -6.13 7.30 -0.05
N GLY A 32 -4.97 6.67 -0.27
CA GLY A 32 -3.93 7.21 -1.15
C GLY A 32 -4.34 7.27 -2.62
N VAL A 33 -5.00 6.22 -3.12
CA VAL A 33 -5.56 6.18 -4.49
C VAL A 33 -6.66 7.24 -4.64
N GLU A 34 -7.62 7.30 -3.72
CA GLU A 34 -8.72 8.28 -3.81
C GLU A 34 -8.20 9.71 -3.83
N LYS A 35 -7.25 10.03 -2.93
CA LYS A 35 -6.60 11.34 -2.92
C LYS A 35 -5.81 11.60 -4.21
N ALA A 36 -5.13 10.59 -4.75
CA ALA A 36 -4.35 10.75 -5.97
C ALA A 36 -5.22 10.98 -7.22
N ILE A 37 -6.42 10.38 -7.26
CA ILE A 37 -7.43 10.66 -8.28
C ILE A 37 -7.92 12.11 -8.15
N GLU A 38 -8.32 12.53 -6.95
CA GLU A 38 -8.82 13.90 -6.69
C GLU A 38 -7.80 14.99 -7.03
N GLU A 39 -6.52 14.74 -6.76
CA GLU A 39 -5.42 15.68 -6.99
C GLU A 39 -4.76 15.51 -8.38
N PHE A 40 -5.28 14.63 -9.25
CA PHE A 40 -4.73 14.34 -10.58
C PHE A 40 -3.22 13.98 -10.56
N ARG A 41 -2.82 13.13 -9.61
CA ARG A 41 -1.41 12.76 -9.36
C ARG A 41 -1.18 11.24 -9.28
N MET A 42 -1.97 10.46 -9.99
CA MET A 42 -1.91 8.99 -9.95
C MET A 42 -0.51 8.45 -10.30
N GLU A 43 0.18 9.06 -11.25
CA GLU A 43 1.55 8.71 -11.64
C GLU A 43 2.52 8.92 -10.47
N LEU A 44 2.39 10.04 -9.75
CA LEU A 44 3.23 10.32 -8.57
C LEU A 44 2.96 9.31 -7.45
N TYR A 45 1.69 8.97 -7.23
CA TYR A 45 1.31 7.99 -6.22
C TYR A 45 1.79 6.57 -6.56
N TYR A 46 1.79 6.20 -7.85
CA TYR A 46 2.40 4.95 -8.31
C TYR A 46 3.90 4.90 -7.99
N GLU A 47 4.65 5.98 -8.21
CA GLU A 47 6.06 6.07 -7.82
C GLU A 47 6.26 5.98 -6.29
N GLU A 48 5.34 6.53 -5.50
CA GLU A 48 5.33 6.37 -4.05
C GLU A 48 5.11 4.89 -3.64
N ASN A 49 4.19 4.18 -4.30
CA ASN A 49 3.95 2.75 -4.09
C ASN A 49 5.20 1.91 -4.37
N LEU A 50 5.93 2.21 -5.46
CA LEU A 50 7.19 1.54 -5.79
C LEU A 50 8.24 1.72 -4.68
N LYS A 51 8.41 2.96 -4.19
CA LYS A 51 9.36 3.28 -3.11
C LYS A 51 8.99 2.59 -1.79
N GLN A 52 7.70 2.55 -1.45
CA GLN A 52 7.21 1.82 -0.27
C GLN A 52 7.50 0.33 -0.37
N LEU A 53 7.23 -0.27 -1.54
CA LEU A 53 7.50 -1.68 -1.78
C LEU A 53 9.00 -2.00 -1.68
N ASP A 54 9.87 -1.13 -2.21
CA ASP A 54 11.33 -1.26 -2.05
C ASP A 54 11.77 -1.18 -0.59
N THR A 55 11.17 -0.28 0.18
CA THR A 55 11.43 -0.16 1.62
C THR A 55 11.07 -1.44 2.37
N LEU A 56 9.90 -2.04 2.07
CA LEU A 56 9.48 -3.31 2.67
C LEU A 56 10.39 -4.47 2.25
N ARG A 57 10.78 -4.54 0.96
CA ARG A 57 11.74 -5.53 0.45
C ARG A 57 13.10 -5.42 1.14
N ALA A 58 13.58 -4.20 1.38
CA ALA A 58 14.81 -3.97 2.13
C ALA A 58 14.68 -4.40 3.59
N LEU A 59 13.54 -4.11 4.23
CA LEU A 59 13.27 -4.50 5.61
C LEU A 59 13.33 -6.01 5.82
N VAL A 60 12.79 -6.80 4.88
CA VAL A 60 12.86 -8.27 4.93
C VAL A 60 14.30 -8.80 4.89
N LYS A 61 15.24 -8.06 4.30
CA LYS A 61 16.67 -8.46 4.30
C LYS A 61 17.37 -8.22 5.63
N GLY A 62 16.77 -7.45 6.53
CA GLY A 62 17.31 -7.17 7.86
C GLY A 62 17.10 -8.30 8.87
N GLU A 63 17.52 -8.03 10.10
CA GLU A 63 17.28 -8.90 11.26
C GLU A 63 15.81 -8.76 11.70
N LEU A 64 15.09 -9.87 11.66
CA LEU A 64 13.68 -9.97 11.99
C LEU A 64 13.43 -11.26 12.74
N THR A 65 12.50 -11.24 13.69
CA THR A 65 11.95 -12.47 14.26
C THR A 65 11.23 -13.28 13.18
N PHE A 66 11.07 -14.59 13.41
CA PHE A 66 10.30 -15.46 12.51
C PHE A 66 8.91 -14.88 12.20
N PHE A 67 8.17 -14.47 13.23
CA PHE A 67 6.83 -13.92 13.05
C PHE A 67 6.82 -12.60 12.28
N GLN A 68 7.73 -11.68 12.56
CA GLN A 68 7.81 -10.41 11.79
C GLN A 68 8.11 -10.68 10.32
N ARG A 69 8.97 -11.66 10.03
CA ARG A 69 9.30 -12.07 8.65
C ARG A 69 8.07 -12.62 7.94
N GLU A 70 7.32 -13.52 8.56
CA GLU A 70 6.09 -14.07 7.97
C GLU A 70 5.04 -12.97 7.71
N VAL A 71 4.85 -12.06 8.67
CA VAL A 71 3.94 -10.91 8.50
C VAL A 71 4.38 -10.01 7.36
N LEU A 72 5.68 -9.69 7.24
CA LEU A 72 6.19 -8.86 6.15
C LEU A 72 6.08 -9.56 4.79
N CYS A 73 6.33 -10.86 4.71
CA CYS A 73 6.14 -11.63 3.47
C CYS A 73 4.68 -11.59 3.02
N ALA A 74 3.74 -11.82 3.93
CA ALA A 74 2.31 -11.72 3.64
C ALA A 74 1.92 -10.30 3.21
N LEU A 75 2.43 -9.28 3.90
CA LEU A 75 2.19 -7.88 3.55
C LEU A 75 2.71 -7.55 2.15
N ILE A 76 3.93 -7.97 1.80
CA ILE A 76 4.51 -7.70 0.48
C ILE A 76 3.64 -8.24 -0.65
N VAL A 77 3.02 -9.41 -0.49
CA VAL A 77 2.08 -9.96 -1.48
C VAL A 77 0.89 -9.03 -1.69
N VAL A 78 0.33 -8.48 -0.61
CA VAL A 78 -0.78 -7.52 -0.68
C VAL A 78 -0.35 -6.21 -1.35
N GLU A 79 0.83 -5.68 -1.00
CA GLU A 79 1.37 -4.44 -1.57
C GLU A 79 1.72 -4.57 -3.06
N VAL A 80 2.16 -5.75 -3.50
CA VAL A 80 2.37 -6.06 -4.92
C VAL A 80 1.06 -5.95 -5.70
N HIS A 81 -0.03 -6.49 -5.14
CA HIS A 81 -1.35 -6.38 -5.76
C HIS A 81 -1.83 -4.91 -5.82
N ALA A 82 -1.71 -4.18 -4.71
CA ALA A 82 -2.06 -2.76 -4.63
C ALA A 82 -1.29 -1.92 -5.67
N ARG A 83 0.01 -2.17 -5.83
CA ARG A 83 0.85 -1.55 -6.86
C ARG A 83 0.32 -1.86 -8.26
N ASP A 84 0.02 -3.12 -8.57
CA ASP A 84 -0.44 -3.52 -9.91
C ASP A 84 -1.79 -2.90 -10.27
N VAL A 85 -2.72 -2.85 -9.31
CA VAL A 85 -3.97 -2.11 -9.50
C VAL A 85 -3.67 -0.64 -9.76
N THR A 86 -2.82 0.00 -8.95
CA THR A 86 -2.46 1.42 -9.13
C THR A 86 -1.83 1.70 -10.50
N LYS A 87 -0.98 0.78 -10.97
CA LYS A 87 -0.41 0.85 -12.32
C LYS A 87 -1.50 0.80 -13.40
N ASN A 88 -2.44 -0.15 -13.30
CA ASN A 88 -3.54 -0.27 -14.25
C ASN A 88 -4.40 1.00 -14.26
N LEU A 89 -4.68 1.59 -13.09
CA LEU A 89 -5.45 2.85 -13.00
C LEU A 89 -4.74 4.00 -13.72
N VAL A 90 -3.41 4.07 -13.64
CA VAL A 90 -2.59 5.05 -14.39
C VAL A 90 -2.67 4.77 -15.90
N GLU A 91 -2.45 3.52 -16.32
CA GLU A 91 -2.47 3.12 -17.74
C GLU A 91 -3.84 3.35 -18.40
N GLU A 92 -4.92 3.13 -17.65
CA GLU A 92 -6.29 3.37 -18.09
C GLU A 92 -6.75 4.84 -17.94
N ASN A 93 -5.88 5.73 -17.44
CA ASN A 93 -6.16 7.16 -17.25
C ASN A 93 -7.43 7.40 -16.41
N VAL A 94 -7.58 6.69 -15.29
CA VAL A 94 -8.71 6.89 -14.37
C VAL A 94 -8.68 8.30 -13.80
N ARG A 95 -9.83 8.99 -13.84
CA ARG A 95 -9.95 10.41 -13.43
C ARG A 95 -10.98 10.64 -12.33
N TYR A 96 -11.88 9.70 -12.12
CA TYR A 96 -12.95 9.85 -11.16
C TYR A 96 -12.99 8.64 -10.22
N ASN A 97 -13.32 8.90 -8.95
CA ASN A 97 -13.54 7.84 -7.97
C ASN A 97 -14.78 6.98 -8.29
N THR A 98 -15.58 7.40 -9.28
CA THR A 98 -16.72 6.67 -9.83
C THR A 98 -16.37 5.82 -11.05
N ASP A 99 -15.14 5.86 -11.54
CA ASP A 99 -14.74 5.05 -12.69
C ASP A 99 -14.75 3.56 -12.31
N PHE A 100 -15.29 2.72 -13.20
CA PHE A 100 -15.51 1.31 -12.92
C PHE A 100 -14.24 0.58 -12.48
N GLN A 101 -13.10 0.91 -13.07
CA GLN A 101 -11.81 0.30 -12.73
C GLN A 101 -11.38 0.52 -11.29
N TRP A 102 -11.81 1.64 -10.68
CA TRP A 102 -11.61 1.87 -9.26
C TRP A 102 -12.72 1.24 -8.42
N ILE A 103 -13.99 1.38 -8.83
CA ILE A 103 -15.13 0.83 -8.09
C ILE A 103 -15.05 -0.70 -7.94
N CYS A 104 -14.53 -1.41 -8.94
CA CYS A 104 -14.50 -2.87 -8.93
C CYS A 104 -13.44 -3.46 -7.97
N GLN A 105 -12.60 -2.63 -7.35
CA GLN A 105 -11.59 -3.05 -6.39
C GLN A 105 -12.19 -3.26 -5.00
N LEU A 106 -11.67 -4.25 -4.28
CA LEU A 106 -11.91 -4.33 -2.84
C LEU A 106 -11.13 -3.19 -2.18
N ARG A 107 -11.82 -2.27 -1.53
CA ARG A 107 -11.27 -1.02 -1.00
C ARG A 107 -11.72 -0.73 0.43
#